data_AF-A0A966A3R5-F1
#
_entry.id   AF-A0A966A3R5-F1
#
_cell.length_a   1.000
_cell.length_b   1.000
_cell.length_c   1.000
_cell.angle_alpha   90.00
_cell.angle_beta   90.00
_cell.angle_gamma   90.00
#
_symmetry.space_group_name_H-M   'P 1'
#
loop_
_entity.id
_entity.type
_entity.pdbx_description
1 polymer ?
#
loop_
_entity_poly.entity_id
_entity_poly.type
_entity_poly.pdbx_seq_one_letter_code
_entity_poly.pdbx_strand_id
1 'polypeptide(L)'
;MKIGQIFLDLSASSSDERFIELVAALAEQGVEQHVLVAGARLARRLADIPKVWVGPVVLTPVMAYCLMPDVDLVHVHEIRSGQAGLLLTLTRSIPFVITASRDQARQRNPISRSVFRRAARTIASNGSTPSAALAEKHRRIYAETVTAWRRGLR
;
A
#
# COMPACT_ATOMS: atom_id res chain seq x y z
N MET A 1 14.16 -4.25 3.68
CA MET A 1 13.19 -3.83 2.64
C MET A 1 12.24 -2.87 3.29
N LYS A 2 12.09 -1.67 2.72
CA LYS A 2 11.26 -0.60 3.23
C LYS A 2 10.04 -0.40 2.33
N ILE A 3 8.84 -0.47 2.92
CA ILE A 3 7.57 -0.42 2.20
C ILE A 3 6.84 0.87 2.54
N GLY A 4 6.35 1.59 1.54
CA GLY A 4 5.35 2.64 1.74
C GLY A 4 3.95 2.04 1.80
N GLN A 5 3.16 2.37 2.81
CA GLN A 5 1.74 2.01 2.90
C GLN A 5 0.90 3.27 2.68
N ILE A 6 -0.06 3.25 1.75
CA ILE A 6 -0.96 4.37 1.52
C ILE A 6 -2.41 3.90 1.66
N PHE A 7 -3.10 4.43 2.68
CA PHE A 7 -4.50 4.09 3.00
C PHE A 7 -5.32 5.39 3.17
N LEU A 8 -6.03 5.81 2.13
CA LEU A 8 -6.77 7.08 2.09
C LEU A 8 -8.29 6.90 2.23
N ASP A 9 -8.72 5.73 2.69
CA ASP A 9 -10.11 5.50 3.08
C ASP A 9 -10.39 6.23 4.41
N LEU A 10 -11.52 6.93 4.45
CA LEU A 10 -12.02 7.66 5.61
C LEU A 10 -13.19 6.94 6.29
N SER A 11 -13.66 5.83 5.71
CA SER A 11 -14.75 5.05 6.29
C SER A 11 -14.23 4.27 7.50
N ALA A 12 -14.56 4.76 8.69
CA ALA A 12 -14.31 4.08 9.96
C ALA A 12 -15.06 2.74 9.97
N SER A 13 -14.37 1.67 9.58
CA SER A 13 -14.97 0.37 9.29
C SER A 13 -14.01 -0.77 9.62
N SER A 14 -14.48 -2.01 9.44
CA SER A 14 -13.67 -3.23 9.54
C SER A 14 -12.42 -3.26 8.64
N SER A 15 -12.30 -2.33 7.69
CA SER A 15 -11.10 -2.15 6.87
C SER A 15 -9.91 -1.62 7.69
N ASP A 16 -10.13 -0.73 8.66
CA ASP A 16 -9.07 -0.19 9.51
C ASP A 16 -8.44 -1.32 10.34
N GLU A 17 -9.25 -2.23 10.86
CA GLU A 17 -8.75 -3.25 11.79
C GLU A 17 -7.89 -4.26 11.04
N ARG A 18 -8.34 -4.66 9.85
CA ARG A 18 -7.58 -5.52 8.95
C ARG A 18 -6.29 -4.86 8.47
N PHE A 19 -6.32 -3.55 8.23
CA PHE A 19 -5.13 -2.81 7.84
C PHE A 19 -4.11 -2.76 8.99
N ILE A 20 -4.55 -2.48 10.22
CA ILE A 20 -3.70 -2.52 11.41
C ILE A 20 -3.11 -3.92 11.61
N GLU A 21 -3.93 -4.97 11.54
CA GLU A 21 -3.50 -6.36 11.67
C GLU A 21 -2.44 -6.74 10.64
N LEU A 22 -2.63 -6.32 9.38
CA LEU A 22 -1.65 -6.54 8.32
C LEU A 22 -0.33 -5.79 8.60
N VAL A 23 -0.41 -4.51 8.97
CA VAL A 23 0.77 -3.69 9.27
C VAL A 23 1.54 -4.27 10.46
N ALA A 24 0.86 -4.68 11.51
CA ALA A 24 1.46 -5.33 12.68
C ALA A 24 2.13 -6.65 12.30
N ALA A 25 1.42 -7.53 11.57
CA ALA A 25 1.96 -8.82 11.16
C ALA A 25 3.17 -8.69 10.21
N LEU A 26 3.20 -7.66 9.35
CA LEU A 26 4.37 -7.34 8.53
C LEU A 26 5.56 -6.85 9.37
N ALA A 27 5.30 -6.02 10.38
CA ALA A 27 6.33 -5.53 11.30
C ALA A 27 6.96 -6.68 12.12
N GLU A 28 6.15 -7.62 12.60
CA GLU A 28 6.61 -8.85 13.27
C GLU A 28 7.54 -9.68 12.38
N GLN A 29 7.28 -9.70 11.06
CA GLN A 29 8.12 -10.35 10.06
C GLN A 29 9.35 -9.53 9.64
N GLY A 30 9.60 -8.41 10.32
CA GLY A 30 10.77 -7.55 10.10
C GLY A 30 10.68 -6.60 8.91
N VAL A 31 9.48 -6.36 8.39
CA VAL A 31 9.28 -5.39 7.31
C VAL A 31 9.22 -3.98 7.90
N GLU A 32 10.10 -3.11 7.40
CA GLU A 32 10.11 -1.69 7.71
C GLU A 32 9.06 -0.94 6.89
N GLN A 33 8.24 -0.11 7.54
CA GLN A 33 7.06 0.48 6.92
C GLN A 33 6.99 1.99 7.15
N HIS A 34 6.73 2.76 6.09
CA HIS A 34 6.30 4.16 6.19
C HIS A 34 4.83 4.27 5.82
N VAL A 35 4.00 4.71 6.75
CA VAL A 35 2.54 4.62 6.62
C VAL A 35 1.92 6.00 6.54
N LEU A 36 1.16 6.24 5.47
CA LEU A 36 0.42 7.47 5.23
C LEU A 36 -1.08 7.14 5.22
N VAL A 37 -1.84 7.75 6.13
CA VAL A 37 -3.28 7.52 6.29
C VAL A 37 -4.09 8.81 6.27
N ALA A 38 -5.37 8.72 5.93
CA ALA A 38 -6.27 9.87 5.96
C ALA A 38 -6.93 10.16 7.32
N GLY A 39 -6.92 9.20 8.25
CA GLY A 39 -7.55 9.33 9.57
C GLY A 39 -6.56 9.47 10.73
N ALA A 40 -6.70 10.52 11.55
CA ALA A 40 -5.85 10.74 12.73
C ALA A 40 -5.97 9.63 13.78
N ARG A 41 -7.18 9.06 13.95
CA ARG A 41 -7.41 7.92 14.87
C ARG A 41 -6.61 6.69 14.44
N LEU A 42 -6.66 6.36 13.14
CA LEU A 42 -5.90 5.25 12.58
C LEU A 42 -4.39 5.51 12.68
N ALA A 43 -3.93 6.72 12.36
CA ALA A 43 -2.53 7.12 12.50
C ALA A 43 -2.02 6.88 13.93
N ARG A 44 -2.80 7.28 14.93
CA ARG A 44 -2.44 7.11 16.35
C ARG A 44 -2.31 5.64 16.75
N ARG A 45 -3.21 4.78 16.26
CA ARG A 45 -3.17 3.32 16.55
C ARG A 45 -1.97 2.62 15.92
N LEU A 46 -1.49 3.13 14.80
CA LEU A 46 -0.33 2.59 14.10
C LEU A 46 1.00 3.08 14.69
N ALA A 47 1.00 4.21 15.40
CA ALA A 47 2.20 4.85 15.92
C ALA A 47 2.95 4.00 16.96
N ASP A 48 2.23 3.11 17.65
CA ASP A 48 2.79 2.25 18.68
C ASP A 48 3.35 0.92 18.12
N ILE A 49 3.22 0.66 16.81
CA ILE A 49 3.70 -0.57 16.18
C ILE A 49 5.20 -0.44 15.88
N PRO A 50 6.06 -1.35 16.37
CA PRO A 50 7.48 -1.34 16.06
C PRO A 50 7.75 -1.39 14.54
N LYS A 51 8.82 -0.74 14.07
CA LYS A 51 9.22 -0.70 12.64
C LYS A 51 8.20 -0.03 11.71
N VAL A 52 7.23 0.69 12.27
CA VAL A 52 6.24 1.49 11.54
C VAL A 52 6.50 2.97 11.81
N TRP A 53 6.82 3.72 10.77
CA TRP A 53 6.87 5.18 10.81
C TRP A 53 5.60 5.75 10.23
N VAL A 54 4.75 6.31 11.08
CA VAL A 54 3.52 6.98 10.66
C VAL A 54 3.85 8.41 10.25
N GLY A 55 3.60 8.76 8.99
CA GLY A 55 3.75 10.12 8.49
C GLY A 55 2.56 11.02 8.87
N PRO A 56 2.54 12.28 8.40
CA PRO A 56 1.40 13.15 8.64
C PRO A 56 0.13 12.60 7.99
N VAL A 57 -1.03 13.02 8.51
CA VAL A 57 -2.33 12.68 7.92
C VAL A 57 -2.42 13.29 6.52
N VAL A 58 -2.81 12.47 5.54
CA VAL A 58 -2.89 12.85 4.12
C VAL A 58 -4.30 12.69 3.58
N LEU A 59 -4.83 13.74 2.97
CA LEU A 59 -6.21 13.74 2.45
C LEU A 59 -6.28 13.53 0.94
N THR A 60 -5.15 13.61 0.24
CA THR A 60 -5.10 13.51 -1.23
C THR A 60 -3.99 12.59 -1.70
N PRO A 61 -4.15 11.95 -2.87
CA PRO A 61 -3.08 11.14 -3.46
C PRO A 61 -1.82 11.96 -3.76
N VAL A 62 -1.98 13.24 -4.11
CA VAL A 62 -0.84 14.14 -4.38
C VAL A 62 -0.04 14.41 -3.11
N MET A 63 -0.71 14.66 -1.97
CA MET A 63 -0.03 14.78 -0.68
C MET A 63 0.71 13.48 -0.32
N ALA A 64 0.05 12.33 -0.49
CA ALA A 64 0.68 11.04 -0.23
C ALA A 64 1.92 10.81 -1.10
N TYR A 65 1.87 11.20 -2.38
CA TYR A 65 3.03 11.19 -3.28
C TYR A 65 4.17 12.09 -2.77
N CYS A 66 3.89 13.34 -2.41
CA CYS A 66 4.90 14.31 -1.97
C CYS A 66 5.57 13.90 -0.65
N LEU A 67 4.81 13.27 0.25
CA LEU A 67 5.25 12.94 1.60
C LEU A 67 5.83 11.53 1.74
N MET A 68 5.66 10.67 0.72
CA MET A 68 6.26 9.35 0.73
C MET A 68 7.80 9.47 0.66
N PRO A 69 8.57 8.94 1.61
CA PRO A 69 10.03 8.96 1.55
C PRO A 69 10.54 8.01 0.46
N ASP A 70 11.86 7.89 0.34
CA ASP A 70 12.43 6.84 -0.48
C ASP A 70 12.17 5.46 0.14
N VAL A 71 11.63 4.54 -0.67
CA VAL A 71 11.14 3.21 -0.29
C VAL A 71 11.35 2.24 -1.46
N ASP A 72 11.42 0.94 -1.17
CA ASP A 72 11.64 -0.08 -2.21
C ASP A 72 10.38 -0.34 -3.07
N LEU A 73 9.20 -0.20 -2.47
CA LEU A 73 7.91 -0.25 -3.16
C LEU A 73 6.81 0.42 -2.32
N VAL A 74 5.66 0.69 -2.95
CA VAL A 74 4.45 1.14 -2.25
C VAL A 74 3.30 0.15 -2.37
N HIS A 75 2.64 -0.14 -1.26
CA HIS A 75 1.37 -0.85 -1.22
C HIS A 75 0.23 0.17 -1.04
N VAL A 76 -0.62 0.25 -2.06
CA VAL A 76 -1.84 1.08 -2.05
C VAL A 76 -3.04 0.18 -1.76
N HIS A 77 -3.90 0.59 -0.83
CA HIS A 77 -4.96 -0.29 -0.30
C HIS A 77 -6.30 -0.14 -1.00
N GLU A 78 -6.45 0.87 -1.84
CA GLU A 78 -7.68 1.19 -2.54
C GLU A 78 -7.42 2.02 -3.80
N ILE A 79 -8.43 2.17 -4.65
CA ILE A 79 -8.27 2.83 -5.95
C ILE A 79 -7.84 4.31 -5.83
N ARG A 80 -8.26 4.98 -4.76
CA ARG A 80 -7.92 6.38 -4.48
C ARG A 80 -6.43 6.52 -4.18
N SER A 81 -5.88 5.73 -3.27
CA SER A 81 -4.44 5.67 -3.00
C SER A 81 -3.64 5.18 -4.21
N GLY A 82 -4.23 4.40 -5.11
CA GLY A 82 -3.63 3.98 -6.37
C GLY A 82 -3.13 5.11 -7.27
N GLN A 83 -3.73 6.30 -7.20
CA GLN A 83 -3.23 7.47 -7.93
C GLN A 83 -1.84 7.92 -7.42
N ALA A 84 -1.58 7.81 -6.11
CA ALA A 84 -0.27 8.11 -5.54
C ALA A 84 0.77 7.08 -5.99
N GLY A 85 0.40 5.78 -6.01
CA GLY A 85 1.24 4.72 -6.55
C GLY A 85 1.63 4.97 -8.02
N LEU A 86 0.65 5.37 -8.83
CA LEU A 86 0.87 5.75 -10.23
C LEU A 86 1.86 6.91 -10.37
N LEU A 87 1.70 7.97 -9.58
CA LEU A 87 2.62 9.12 -9.57
C LEU A 87 4.04 8.70 -9.16
N LEU A 88 4.17 7.93 -8.08
CA LEU A 88 5.47 7.44 -7.59
C LEU A 88 6.21 6.58 -8.62
N THR A 89 5.50 5.71 -9.35
CA THR A 89 6.09 4.93 -10.43
C THR A 89 6.53 5.79 -11.60
N LEU A 90 5.72 6.80 -11.97
CA LEU A 90 6.00 7.65 -13.12
C LEU A 90 7.15 8.63 -12.89
N THR A 91 7.29 9.18 -11.69
CA THR A 91 8.22 10.28 -11.43
C THR A 91 9.44 9.86 -10.61
N ARG A 92 9.32 8.80 -9.81
CA ARG A 92 10.38 8.36 -8.87
C ARG A 92 10.84 6.93 -9.11
N SER A 93 10.30 6.25 -10.13
CA SER A 93 10.62 4.85 -10.44
C SER A 93 10.41 3.88 -9.27
N ILE A 94 9.48 4.21 -8.38
CA ILE A 94 9.11 3.34 -7.24
C ILE A 94 7.93 2.46 -7.68
N PRO A 95 8.06 1.12 -7.69
CA PRO A 95 6.97 0.24 -8.07
C PRO A 95 5.87 0.25 -7.01
N PHE A 96 4.64 -0.07 -7.43
CA PHE A 96 3.54 -0.24 -6.48
C PHE A 96 2.71 -1.50 -6.71
N VAL A 97 2.13 -2.00 -5.62
CA VAL A 97 1.13 -3.07 -5.61
C VAL A 97 -0.16 -2.53 -5.06
N ILE A 98 -1.30 -2.98 -5.59
CA ILE A 98 -2.63 -2.50 -5.20
C ILE A 98 -3.48 -3.61 -4.59
N THR A 99 -4.09 -3.36 -3.44
CA THR A 99 -5.24 -4.16 -2.98
C THR A 99 -6.50 -3.65 -3.65
N ALA A 100 -7.26 -4.53 -4.30
CA ALA A 100 -8.54 -4.18 -4.90
C ALA A 100 -9.50 -5.38 -4.93
N SER A 101 -10.81 -5.10 -4.93
CA SER A 101 -11.81 -6.12 -5.27
C SER A 101 -11.84 -6.34 -6.79
N ARG A 102 -12.27 -7.54 -7.23
CA ARG A 102 -12.37 -7.88 -8.65
C ARG A 102 -13.26 -6.92 -9.44
N ASP A 103 -14.29 -6.35 -8.81
CA ASP A 103 -15.22 -5.43 -9.46
C ASP A 103 -14.62 -4.04 -9.67
N GLN A 104 -13.71 -3.60 -8.80
CA GLN A 104 -13.03 -2.32 -8.94
C GLN A 104 -12.10 -2.28 -10.17
N ALA A 105 -11.55 -3.44 -10.57
CA ALA A 105 -10.71 -3.54 -11.77
C ALA A 105 -11.48 -3.32 -13.09
N ARG A 106 -12.82 -3.37 -13.07
CA ARG A 106 -13.69 -3.22 -14.25
C ARG A 106 -14.19 -1.80 -14.49
N GLN A 107 -13.70 -0.82 -13.73
CA GLN A 107 -14.16 0.57 -13.85
C GLN A 107 -13.81 1.19 -15.22
N ARG A 108 -14.76 1.93 -15.80
CA ARG A 108 -14.61 2.65 -17.09
C ARG A 108 -13.64 3.84 -17.02
N ASN A 109 -13.35 4.35 -15.82
CA ASN A 109 -12.50 5.53 -15.61
C ASN A 109 -11.07 5.30 -16.17
N PRO A 110 -10.56 6.18 -17.06
CA PRO A 110 -9.21 6.05 -17.63
C PRO A 110 -8.08 6.11 -16.59
N ILE A 111 -8.28 6.83 -15.48
CA ILE A 111 -7.32 6.90 -14.38
C ILE A 111 -7.25 5.55 -13.67
N SER A 112 -8.39 4.98 -13.27
CA SER A 112 -8.44 3.65 -12.64
C SER A 112 -7.79 2.59 -13.53
N ARG A 113 -8.08 2.61 -14.84
CA ARG A 113 -7.43 1.72 -15.81
C ARG A 113 -5.92 1.90 -15.85
N SER A 114 -5.44 3.14 -15.80
CA SER A 114 -4.00 3.44 -15.79
C SER A 114 -3.32 2.97 -14.51
N VAL A 115 -3.99 3.11 -13.36
CA VAL A 115 -3.53 2.56 -12.08
C VAL A 115 -3.38 1.05 -12.19
N PHE A 116 -4.43 0.32 -12.58
CA PHE A 116 -4.34 -1.15 -12.66
C PHE A 116 -3.33 -1.64 -13.69
N ARG A 117 -3.22 -0.96 -14.84
CA ARG A 117 -2.27 -1.33 -15.89
C ARG A 117 -0.81 -1.14 -15.46
N ARG A 118 -0.52 -0.16 -14.61
CA ARG A 118 0.84 0.17 -14.16
C ARG A 118 1.18 -0.38 -12.78
N ALA A 119 0.20 -0.89 -12.04
CA ALA A 119 0.46 -1.65 -10.82
C ALA A 119 1.31 -2.87 -11.17
N ALA A 120 2.42 -3.06 -10.46
CA ALA A 120 3.28 -4.21 -10.66
C ALA A 120 2.53 -5.51 -10.35
N ARG A 121 1.67 -5.48 -9.32
CA ARG A 121 0.76 -6.58 -8.96
C ARG A 121 -0.53 -6.05 -8.34
N THR A 122 -1.60 -6.82 -8.51
CA THR A 122 -2.88 -6.64 -7.79
C THR A 122 -3.06 -7.76 -6.77
N ILE A 123 -3.35 -7.39 -5.54
CA ILE A 123 -3.66 -8.29 -4.43
C ILE A 123 -5.17 -8.31 -4.24
N ALA A 124 -5.78 -9.48 -4.35
CA ALA A 124 -7.20 -9.64 -4.07
C ALA A 124 -7.46 -9.46 -2.57
N SER A 125 -8.44 -8.62 -2.24
CA SER A 125 -9.02 -8.52 -0.90
C SER A 125 -9.79 -9.81 -0.60
N ASN A 126 -9.16 -10.75 0.13
CA ASN A 126 -9.82 -11.98 0.57
C ASN A 126 -10.03 -11.90 2.09
N GLY A 127 -11.29 -11.81 2.51
CA GLY A 127 -11.67 -11.44 3.88
C GLY A 127 -11.55 -12.52 4.97
N SER A 128 -11.03 -13.72 4.67
CA SER A 128 -11.00 -14.85 5.60
C SER A 128 -9.61 -15.43 5.88
N THR A 129 -8.53 -14.80 5.39
CA THR A 129 -7.17 -15.30 5.62
C THR A 129 -6.63 -14.79 6.96
N PRO A 130 -6.06 -15.64 7.84
CA PRO A 130 -5.40 -15.19 9.06
C PRO A 130 -4.30 -14.16 8.78
N SER A 131 -4.15 -13.16 9.64
CA SER A 131 -3.22 -12.02 9.47
C SER A 131 -1.77 -12.46 9.22
N ALA A 132 -1.26 -13.47 9.93
CA ALA A 132 0.10 -13.99 9.73
C ALA A 132 0.31 -14.61 8.34
N ALA A 133 -0.63 -15.44 7.89
CA ALA A 133 -0.58 -16.05 6.55
C ALA A 133 -0.74 -14.98 5.45
N LEU A 134 -1.57 -13.96 5.72
CA LEU A 134 -1.74 -12.82 4.84
C LEU A 134 -0.45 -11.99 4.73
N ALA A 135 0.23 -11.73 5.85
CA ALA A 135 1.48 -10.99 5.89
C ALA A 135 2.60 -11.73 5.15
N GLU A 136 2.76 -13.04 5.33
CA GLU A 136 3.77 -13.80 4.59
C GLU A 136 3.50 -13.78 3.07
N LYS A 137 2.23 -13.90 2.67
CA LYS A 137 1.83 -13.74 1.26
C LYS A 137 2.20 -12.35 0.72
N HIS A 138 1.92 -11.28 1.48
CA HIS A 138 2.28 -9.92 1.09
C HIS A 138 3.80 -9.75 1.00
N ARG A 139 4.55 -10.23 2.00
CA ARG A 139 6.02 -10.17 2.02
C ARG A 139 6.65 -10.84 0.81
N ARG A 140 6.14 -12.02 0.42
CA ARG A 140 6.57 -12.70 -0.81
C ARG A 140 6.26 -11.88 -2.06
N ILE A 141 5.03 -11.36 -2.17
CA ILE A 141 4.63 -10.50 -3.30
C ILE A 141 5.52 -9.27 -3.41
N TYR A 142 5.85 -8.64 -2.29
CA TYR A 142 6.74 -7.48 -2.21
C TYR A 142 8.14 -7.82 -2.71
N ALA A 143 8.76 -8.88 -2.18
CA ALA A 143 10.11 -9.30 -2.55
C ALA A 143 10.20 -9.67 -4.04
N GLU A 144 9.22 -10.40 -4.57
CA GLU A 144 9.13 -10.74 -5.99
C GLU A 144 8.97 -9.48 -6.85
N THR A 145 8.15 -8.52 -6.41
CA THR A 145 7.89 -7.27 -7.12
C THR A 145 9.16 -6.41 -7.21
N VAL A 146 9.85 -6.21 -6.09
CA VAL A 146 11.13 -5.45 -6.05
C VAL A 146 12.18 -6.12 -6.93
N THR A 147 12.29 -7.45 -6.84
CA THR A 147 13.26 -8.22 -7.64
C THR A 147 12.98 -8.11 -9.13
N ALA A 148 11.71 -8.27 -9.55
CA ALA A 148 11.31 -8.15 -10.94
C ALA A 148 11.53 -6.72 -11.47
N TRP A 149 11.16 -5.70 -10.68
CA TRP A 149 11.33 -4.30 -11.05
C TRP A 149 12.80 -3.95 -11.30
N ARG A 150 13.70 -4.34 -10.39
CA ARG A 150 15.15 -4.10 -10.53
C ARG A 150 15.76 -4.81 -11.75
N ARG A 151 15.18 -5.93 -12.20
CA ARG A 151 15.63 -6.65 -13.41
C ARG A 151 15.16 -5.98 -14.71
N GLY A 152 13.96 -5.38 -14.70
CA GLY A 152 13.38 -4.70 -15.87
C GLY A 152 13.87 -3.26 -16.10
N LEU A 153 14.63 -2.70 -15.15
CA LEU A 153 15.32 -1.40 -15.29
C LEU A 153 16.69 -1.51 -15.98
N ARG A 154 17.00 -2.66 -16.62
CA ARG A 154 18.21 -2.88 -17.41
C ARG A 154 17.93 -2.76 -18.90
#